data_AF-A0A483AI38-F1
#
_entry.id   AF-A0A483AI38-F1
#
_cell.length_a   1.000
_cell.length_b   1.000
_cell.length_c   1.000
_cell.angle_alpha   90.00
_cell.angle_beta   90.00
_cell.angle_gamma   90.00
#
_symmetry.space_group_name_H-M   'P 1'
#
loop_
_entity.id
_entity.type
_entity.pdbx_description
1 polymer ?
#
loop_
_entity_poly.entity_id
_entity_poly.type
_entity_poly.pdbx_seq_one_letter_code
_entity_poly.pdbx_strand_id
1 'polypeptide(L)'
;MKQLFKKLSLSVALLMSLSNVVIAQTEAQGYIANIGVKSNLEGLERVKQILVAPPFLPKHQQRYSGKSRIIEMEMIIEEKEIEVEPGVFVQAMTFAGTNPGPLMVVHEGDYVELTLKNPSTNLLVHNIDFHASTGALGGGALTKVAPGEEVVLRFKANKPGTYVYHCAPGGIMIPYHVVSGMYGAIMILPKEGLRDNKDNLVTYDRAYYVGEQGWYVPQDAQGNYKRYPNAVASMNDTLKVMKGLVPTHITYNGKKGALTGKNAMTAKVGETVLFIHSQANEDSRIHLIGGHGDLVWPGGSFNNTPTVDRETWRVNGGEAVAAMYTFKQPGIYAYVNHNLIEAIMLGGAAHVKVEGQWNNDLMEQVRAPSKIR
;
A
#
# COMPACT_ATOMS: atom_id res chain seq x y z
N MET A 1 -13.57 -3.62 47.17
CA MET A 1 -13.39 -4.98 46.60
C MET A 1 -13.85 -5.14 45.14
N LYS A 2 -14.87 -4.43 44.63
CA LYS A 2 -15.34 -4.57 43.23
C LYS A 2 -14.49 -3.87 42.14
N GLN A 3 -13.58 -2.97 42.48
CA GLN A 3 -12.67 -2.30 41.51
C GLN A 3 -11.34 -3.05 41.27
N LEU A 4 -10.95 -3.96 42.17
CA LEU A 4 -9.69 -4.72 42.04
C LEU A 4 -9.83 -5.88 41.03
N PHE A 5 -11.03 -6.47 40.89
CA PHE A 5 -11.28 -7.58 39.97
C PHE A 5 -11.37 -7.17 38.49
N LYS A 6 -11.74 -5.92 38.16
CA LYS A 6 -11.79 -5.45 36.76
C LYS A 6 -10.38 -5.20 36.17
N LYS A 7 -9.41 -4.77 36.99
CA LYS A 7 -8.01 -4.59 36.54
C LYS A 7 -7.29 -5.92 36.32
N LEU A 8 -7.63 -6.96 37.07
CA LEU A 8 -7.00 -8.27 36.92
C LEU A 8 -7.45 -9.01 35.65
N SER A 9 -8.73 -8.85 35.23
CA SER A 9 -9.25 -9.49 34.02
C SER A 9 -8.67 -8.94 32.71
N LEU A 10 -8.29 -7.66 32.67
CA LEU A 10 -7.74 -7.03 31.47
C LEU A 10 -6.24 -7.37 31.27
N SER A 11 -5.50 -7.56 32.36
CA SER A 11 -4.08 -7.93 32.33
C SER A 11 -3.85 -9.39 31.91
N VAL A 12 -4.75 -10.30 32.30
CA VAL A 12 -4.66 -11.73 31.93
C VAL A 12 -4.98 -11.94 30.45
N ALA A 13 -5.96 -11.21 29.89
CA ALA A 13 -6.29 -11.28 28.46
C ALA A 13 -5.15 -10.74 27.56
N LEU A 14 -4.45 -9.69 27.99
CA LEU A 14 -3.33 -9.11 27.25
C LEU A 14 -2.08 -10.02 27.27
N LEU A 15 -1.80 -10.68 28.40
CA LEU A 15 -0.74 -11.69 28.49
C LEU A 15 -1.05 -12.93 27.64
N MET A 16 -2.31 -13.39 27.61
CA MET A 16 -2.72 -14.55 26.80
C MET A 16 -2.68 -14.29 25.29
N SER A 17 -2.97 -13.06 24.84
CA SER A 17 -2.83 -12.72 23.41
C SER A 17 -1.37 -12.59 22.98
N LEU A 18 -0.51 -12.05 23.85
CA LEU A 18 0.95 -11.98 23.63
C LEU A 18 1.56 -13.39 23.61
N SER A 19 1.13 -14.29 24.50
CA SER A 19 1.63 -15.66 24.51
C SER A 19 1.23 -16.43 23.25
N ASN A 20 0.00 -16.30 22.75
CA ASN A 20 -0.45 -17.08 21.59
C ASN A 20 0.28 -16.70 20.28
N VAL A 21 0.63 -15.42 20.09
CA VAL A 21 1.40 -14.98 18.91
C VAL A 21 2.87 -15.37 19.02
N VAL A 22 3.46 -15.30 20.23
CA VAL A 22 4.82 -15.77 20.48
C VAL A 22 4.91 -17.28 20.30
N ILE A 23 3.94 -18.05 20.81
CA ILE A 23 3.85 -19.50 20.63
C ILE A 23 3.76 -19.83 19.13
N ALA A 24 2.88 -19.17 18.36
CA ALA A 24 2.78 -19.39 16.92
C ALA A 24 4.09 -19.12 16.17
N GLN A 25 4.88 -18.12 16.58
CA GLN A 25 6.16 -17.78 15.95
C GLN A 25 7.26 -18.79 16.30
N THR A 26 7.27 -19.29 17.54
CA THR A 26 8.25 -20.29 18.03
C THR A 26 7.93 -21.68 17.47
N GLU A 27 6.65 -22.04 17.39
CA GLU A 27 6.15 -23.26 16.76
C GLU A 27 6.36 -23.24 15.24
N ALA A 28 6.13 -22.10 14.58
CA ALA A 28 6.40 -21.96 13.14
C ALA A 28 7.86 -22.28 12.81
N GLN A 29 8.83 -21.95 13.68
CA GLN A 29 10.24 -22.34 13.54
C GLN A 29 10.48 -23.85 13.73
N GLY A 30 9.66 -24.52 14.53
CA GLY A 30 9.73 -25.97 14.76
C GLY A 30 9.15 -26.83 13.62
N TYR A 31 8.23 -26.31 12.82
CA TYR A 31 7.60 -27.03 11.69
C TYR A 31 8.38 -26.94 10.36
N ILE A 32 9.56 -26.34 10.36
CA ILE A 32 10.33 -26.01 9.14
C ILE A 32 11.32 -27.12 8.75
N ALA A 33 10.81 -28.29 8.36
CA ALA A 33 11.63 -29.22 7.60
C ALA A 33 11.78 -28.71 6.15
N ASN A 34 13.03 -28.58 5.64
CA ASN A 34 13.41 -28.25 4.25
C ASN A 34 13.51 -26.78 3.82
N ILE A 35 13.53 -25.79 4.72
CA ILE A 35 13.98 -24.44 4.32
C ILE A 35 15.48 -24.45 3.99
N GLY A 36 15.85 -23.80 2.89
CA GLY A 36 17.21 -23.80 2.35
C GLY A 36 17.46 -24.85 1.26
N VAL A 37 16.53 -25.78 1.02
CA VAL A 37 16.59 -26.68 -0.14
C VAL A 37 16.21 -25.88 -1.40
N LYS A 38 17.15 -25.77 -2.35
CA LYS A 38 16.93 -25.01 -3.57
C LYS A 38 15.87 -25.70 -4.45
N SER A 39 14.85 -24.93 -4.84
CA SER A 39 13.94 -25.33 -5.91
C SER A 39 14.71 -25.52 -7.23
N ASN A 40 14.38 -26.57 -8.00
CA ASN A 40 14.93 -26.74 -9.35
C ASN A 40 14.29 -25.71 -10.30
N LEU A 41 14.99 -24.59 -10.49
CA LEU A 41 14.62 -23.48 -11.39
C LEU A 41 15.72 -23.24 -12.43
N GLU A 42 16.55 -24.25 -12.68
CA GLU A 42 17.61 -24.16 -13.69
C GLU A 42 16.99 -23.89 -15.06
N GLY A 43 17.60 -22.96 -15.80
CA GLY A 43 17.15 -22.58 -17.14
C GLY A 43 15.94 -21.62 -17.20
N LEU A 44 15.39 -21.17 -16.07
CA LEU A 44 14.45 -20.05 -16.08
C LEU A 44 15.20 -18.74 -16.36
N GLU A 45 14.61 -17.90 -17.22
CA GLU A 45 15.11 -16.54 -17.48
C GLU A 45 15.09 -15.72 -16.18
N ARG A 46 16.17 -14.96 -15.94
CA ARG A 46 16.27 -13.97 -14.86
C ARG A 46 16.09 -12.57 -15.45
N VAL A 47 15.15 -11.81 -14.91
CA VAL A 47 14.83 -10.45 -15.36
C VAL A 47 14.94 -9.50 -14.19
N LYS A 48 15.88 -8.55 -14.26
CA LYS A 48 15.99 -7.48 -13.28
C LYS A 48 14.93 -6.41 -13.50
N GLN A 49 14.08 -6.17 -12.51
CA GLN A 49 13.11 -5.07 -12.52
C GLN A 49 13.66 -3.88 -11.73
N ILE A 50 13.79 -2.73 -12.40
CA ILE A 50 14.17 -1.48 -11.74
C ILE A 50 12.91 -0.84 -11.15
N LEU A 51 12.83 -0.83 -9.83
CA LEU A 51 11.77 -0.18 -9.09
C LEU A 51 11.87 1.35 -9.22
N VAL A 52 10.73 2.02 -9.20
CA VAL A 52 10.63 3.49 -9.28
C VAL A 52 9.75 4.00 -8.14
N ALA A 53 9.99 5.25 -7.74
CA ALA A 53 9.20 5.87 -6.68
C ALA A 53 7.72 5.98 -7.07
N PRO A 54 6.78 5.67 -6.16
CA PRO A 54 5.37 5.97 -6.34
C PRO A 54 5.14 7.46 -6.66
N PRO A 55 4.11 7.82 -7.45
CA PRO A 55 2.99 6.97 -7.83
C PRO A 55 3.23 6.16 -9.12
N PHE A 56 4.47 6.14 -9.62
CA PHE A 56 4.80 5.47 -10.88
C PHE A 56 5.05 3.98 -10.68
N LEU A 57 4.97 3.25 -11.79
CA LEU A 57 5.22 1.82 -11.85
C LEU A 57 6.50 1.54 -12.63
N PRO A 58 7.23 0.45 -12.31
CA PRO A 58 8.33 -0.01 -13.13
C PRO A 58 7.83 -0.35 -14.54
N LYS A 59 8.72 -0.29 -15.53
CA LYS A 59 8.39 -0.71 -16.91
C LYS A 59 7.97 -2.19 -16.91
N HIS A 60 6.82 -2.48 -17.51
CA HIS A 60 6.26 -3.83 -17.59
C HIS A 60 5.45 -4.03 -18.87
N GLN A 61 5.14 -5.27 -19.16
CA GLN A 61 4.16 -5.67 -20.18
C GLN A 61 2.85 -6.02 -19.48
N GLN A 62 1.71 -5.77 -20.12
CA GLN A 62 0.40 -6.15 -19.58
C GLN A 62 0.06 -7.63 -19.84
N ARG A 63 0.78 -8.25 -20.77
CA ARG A 63 0.63 -9.64 -21.19
C ARG A 63 2.00 -10.27 -21.33
N TYR A 64 2.12 -11.52 -20.91
CA TYR A 64 3.32 -12.31 -21.07
C TYR A 64 2.94 -13.80 -21.06
N SER A 65 2.89 -14.40 -22.24
CA SER A 65 2.56 -15.81 -22.46
C SER A 65 3.80 -16.74 -22.48
N GLY A 66 4.97 -16.22 -22.10
CA GLY A 66 6.21 -16.99 -22.03
C GLY A 66 6.25 -17.99 -20.86
N LYS A 67 7.36 -18.72 -20.78
CA LYS A 67 7.69 -19.55 -19.61
C LYS A 67 7.87 -18.66 -18.39
N SER A 68 7.59 -19.21 -17.20
CA SER A 68 7.86 -18.54 -15.93
C SER A 68 9.29 -18.03 -15.86
N ARG A 69 9.48 -16.87 -15.23
CA ARG A 69 10.79 -16.24 -15.04
C ARG A 69 11.08 -16.03 -13.56
N ILE A 70 12.31 -15.67 -13.25
CA ILE A 70 12.70 -15.13 -11.95
C ILE A 70 12.82 -13.61 -12.13
N ILE A 71 11.95 -12.85 -11.46
CA ILE A 71 11.98 -11.39 -11.49
C ILE A 71 12.77 -10.91 -10.26
N GLU A 72 13.95 -10.38 -10.52
CA GLU A 72 14.89 -9.94 -9.49
C GLU A 72 14.67 -8.47 -9.16
N MET A 73 14.58 -8.17 -7.87
CA MET A 73 14.36 -6.83 -7.33
C MET A 73 15.28 -6.58 -6.14
N GLU A 74 15.59 -5.31 -5.89
CA GLU A 74 16.35 -4.90 -4.73
C GLU A 74 15.63 -3.75 -4.02
N MET A 75 15.52 -3.83 -2.70
CA MET A 75 15.06 -2.73 -1.86
C MET A 75 16.02 -2.51 -0.71
N ILE A 76 16.40 -1.24 -0.53
CA ILE A 76 17.16 -0.77 0.63
C ILE A 76 16.18 -0.14 1.60
N ILE A 77 16.22 -0.55 2.86
CA ILE A 77 15.41 0.06 3.92
C ILE A 77 16.04 1.38 4.35
N GLU A 78 15.22 2.42 4.49
CA GLU A 78 15.65 3.70 5.07
C GLU A 78 14.75 4.05 6.26
N GLU A 79 15.37 4.25 7.43
CA GLU A 79 14.78 5.01 8.54
C GLU A 79 15.10 6.49 8.37
N LYS A 80 14.07 7.35 8.31
CA LYS A 80 14.25 8.78 8.05
C LYS A 80 13.12 9.62 8.60
N GLU A 81 13.43 10.87 8.93
CA GLU A 81 12.39 11.85 9.20
C GLU A 81 11.74 12.31 7.90
N ILE A 82 10.40 12.36 7.86
CA ILE A 82 9.65 12.97 6.78
C ILE A 82 8.65 13.99 7.34
N GLU A 83 8.39 15.04 6.57
CA GLU A 83 7.37 16.04 6.89
C GLU A 83 6.05 15.68 6.18
N VAL A 84 5.03 15.30 6.96
CA VAL A 84 3.73 14.80 6.44
C VAL A 84 2.70 15.91 6.20
N GLU A 85 2.85 17.03 6.90
CA GLU A 85 2.13 18.30 6.73
C GLU A 85 3.10 19.42 7.17
N PRO A 86 3.02 20.67 6.67
CA PRO A 86 3.94 21.73 7.08
C PRO A 86 4.11 21.83 8.61
N GLY A 87 5.33 21.60 9.09
CA GLY A 87 5.68 21.62 10.52
C GLY A 87 5.39 20.32 11.30
N VAL A 88 4.81 19.30 10.67
CA VAL A 88 4.51 18.01 11.29
C VAL A 88 5.44 16.92 10.74
N PHE A 89 6.26 16.36 11.63
CA PHE A 89 7.31 15.40 11.27
C PHE A 89 7.05 14.03 11.88
N VAL A 90 7.31 12.99 11.11
CA VAL A 90 7.27 11.59 11.56
C VAL A 90 8.59 10.90 11.28
N GLN A 91 8.92 9.91 12.10
CA GLN A 91 10.11 9.09 11.94
C GLN A 91 9.70 7.84 11.14
N ALA A 92 9.79 7.96 9.82
CA ALA A 92 9.31 6.95 8.89
C ALA A 92 10.31 5.80 8.73
N MET A 93 9.76 4.59 8.56
CA MET A 93 10.48 3.41 8.13
C MET A 93 9.99 3.08 6.72
N THR A 94 10.90 3.02 5.76
CA THR A 94 10.51 2.97 4.34
C THR A 94 11.20 1.84 3.60
N PHE A 95 10.47 1.22 2.66
CA PHE A 95 11.08 0.37 1.64
C PHE A 95 11.51 1.26 0.46
N ALA A 96 12.79 1.20 0.09
CA ALA A 96 13.38 2.02 -0.97
C ALA A 96 13.18 3.53 -0.78
N GLY A 97 13.26 4.02 0.46
CA GLY A 97 13.29 5.45 0.77
C GLY A 97 11.98 6.21 0.57
N THR A 98 10.87 5.53 0.27
CA THR A 98 9.57 6.12 -0.10
C THR A 98 8.41 5.59 0.75
N ASN A 99 7.37 6.39 0.90
CA ASN A 99 6.09 5.98 1.49
C ASN A 99 4.95 6.26 0.48
N PRO A 100 4.20 5.23 0.04
CA PRO A 100 4.48 3.80 0.25
C PRO A 100 5.81 3.39 -0.41
N GLY A 101 6.28 2.17 -0.14
CA GLY A 101 7.33 1.54 -0.94
C GLY A 101 6.90 1.29 -2.39
N PRO A 102 7.83 1.05 -3.34
CA PRO A 102 7.51 0.90 -4.76
C PRO A 102 6.50 -0.21 -5.09
N LEU A 103 5.69 -0.01 -6.13
CA LEU A 103 4.90 -1.11 -6.69
C LEU A 103 5.82 -2.10 -7.41
N MET A 104 5.69 -3.38 -7.10
CA MET A 104 6.30 -4.46 -7.86
C MET A 104 5.31 -4.99 -8.90
N VAL A 105 5.76 -5.31 -10.12
CA VAL A 105 4.87 -5.86 -11.16
C VAL A 105 5.42 -7.15 -11.73
N VAL A 106 4.71 -8.26 -11.59
CA VAL A 106 5.10 -9.57 -12.14
C VAL A 106 3.91 -10.24 -12.82
N HIS A 107 4.13 -11.35 -13.52
CA HIS A 107 3.04 -12.14 -14.09
C HIS A 107 2.78 -13.38 -13.25
N GLU A 108 1.55 -13.89 -13.35
CA GLU A 108 1.16 -15.16 -12.76
C GLU A 108 2.12 -16.28 -13.21
N GLY A 109 2.64 -17.00 -12.23
CA GLY A 109 3.59 -18.07 -12.41
C GLY A 109 5.06 -17.64 -12.41
N ASP A 110 5.38 -16.34 -12.47
CA ASP A 110 6.73 -15.85 -12.24
C ASP A 110 7.15 -16.12 -10.77
N TYR A 111 8.46 -16.10 -10.53
CA TYR A 111 9.06 -16.12 -9.21
C TYR A 111 9.54 -14.72 -8.88
N VAL A 112 9.10 -14.16 -7.75
CA VAL A 112 9.63 -12.91 -7.20
C VAL A 112 10.87 -13.27 -6.40
N GLU A 113 12.03 -12.68 -6.71
CA GLU A 113 13.27 -12.80 -5.96
C GLU A 113 13.71 -11.41 -5.49
N LEU A 114 13.53 -11.12 -4.20
CA LEU A 114 13.84 -9.82 -3.60
C LEU A 114 15.11 -9.92 -2.74
N THR A 115 16.09 -9.08 -3.05
CA THR A 115 17.16 -8.72 -2.13
C THR A 115 16.70 -7.56 -1.25
N LEU A 116 16.52 -7.81 0.05
CA LEU A 116 16.16 -6.81 1.04
C LEU A 116 17.39 -6.48 1.89
N LYS A 117 17.80 -5.21 1.90
CA LYS A 117 18.98 -4.73 2.61
C LYS A 117 18.59 -3.78 3.75
N ASN A 118 19.15 -3.99 4.92
CA ASN A 118 19.01 -3.10 6.06
C ASN A 118 20.39 -2.46 6.37
N PRO A 119 20.70 -1.25 5.89
CA PRO A 119 21.97 -0.59 6.18
C PRO A 119 22.28 -0.46 7.66
N SER A 120 23.57 -0.46 8.02
CA SER A 120 24.03 -0.30 9.42
C SER A 120 23.73 1.07 10.02
N THR A 121 23.27 2.03 9.21
CA THR A 121 22.81 3.36 9.66
C THR A 121 21.41 3.33 10.27
N ASN A 122 20.62 2.28 10.02
CA ASN A 122 19.30 2.09 10.62
C ASN A 122 19.43 1.57 12.07
N LEU A 123 18.36 1.66 12.85
CA LEU A 123 18.35 1.29 14.27
C LEU A 123 17.58 0.00 14.55
N LEU A 124 16.61 -0.34 13.69
CA LEU A 124 15.64 -1.40 13.94
C LEU A 124 15.88 -2.62 13.06
N VAL A 125 15.43 -3.77 13.59
CA VAL A 125 15.30 -5.00 12.81
C VAL A 125 14.05 -4.89 11.95
N HIS A 126 14.18 -5.28 10.69
CA HIS A 126 13.09 -5.27 9.73
C HIS A 126 12.93 -6.64 9.08
N ASN A 127 11.78 -6.86 8.44
CA ASN A 127 11.51 -8.00 7.57
C ASN A 127 10.46 -7.59 6.53
N ILE A 128 9.99 -8.55 5.74
CA ILE A 128 8.92 -8.32 4.79
C ILE A 128 7.95 -9.50 4.74
N ASP A 129 6.66 -9.18 4.82
CA ASP A 129 5.52 -10.07 4.63
C ASP A 129 4.86 -9.70 3.30
N PHE A 130 4.80 -10.65 2.37
CA PHE A 130 4.04 -10.55 1.14
C PHE A 130 2.73 -11.31 1.27
N HIS A 131 1.61 -10.59 1.21
CA HIS A 131 0.27 -11.21 1.17
C HIS A 131 0.06 -12.06 -0.09
N ALA A 132 0.83 -11.78 -1.15
CA ALA A 132 0.86 -12.56 -2.38
C ALA A 132 1.58 -13.92 -2.27
N SER A 133 2.34 -14.17 -1.19
CA SER A 133 3.15 -15.37 -1.03
C SER A 133 2.43 -16.45 -0.22
N THR A 134 3.08 -17.58 0.08
CA THR A 134 2.48 -18.67 0.86
C THR A 134 3.51 -19.31 1.79
N GLY A 135 3.17 -19.41 3.08
CA GLY A 135 4.02 -19.98 4.11
C GLY A 135 4.87 -18.94 4.85
N ALA A 136 5.42 -19.35 6.01
CA ALA A 136 6.37 -18.58 6.81
C ALA A 136 5.98 -17.11 7.09
N LEU A 137 4.70 -16.87 7.38
CA LEU A 137 4.12 -15.53 7.62
C LEU A 137 4.39 -14.58 6.43
N GLY A 138 4.07 -15.05 5.23
CA GLY A 138 4.31 -14.32 3.98
C GLY A 138 5.78 -14.05 3.65
N GLY A 139 6.69 -14.81 4.26
CA GLY A 139 8.14 -14.58 4.19
C GLY A 139 8.71 -13.80 5.39
N GLY A 140 7.87 -13.24 6.26
CA GLY A 140 8.31 -12.46 7.42
C GLY A 140 9.15 -13.27 8.41
N ALA A 141 8.89 -14.58 8.55
CA ALA A 141 9.69 -15.45 9.41
C ALA A 141 11.09 -15.76 8.83
N LEU A 142 11.32 -15.50 7.54
CA LEU A 142 12.56 -15.83 6.82
C LEU A 142 13.42 -14.62 6.48
N THR A 143 12.90 -13.41 6.71
CA THR A 143 13.49 -12.16 6.20
C THR A 143 13.84 -11.16 7.30
N LYS A 144 13.98 -11.61 8.55
CA LYS A 144 14.47 -10.74 9.62
C LYS A 144 15.92 -10.35 9.35
N VAL A 145 16.15 -9.05 9.15
CA VAL A 145 17.44 -8.43 8.88
C VAL A 145 17.71 -7.32 9.90
N ALA A 146 18.74 -7.48 10.72
CA ALA A 146 19.26 -6.44 11.60
C ALA A 146 20.01 -5.36 10.82
N PRO A 147 20.28 -4.18 11.41
CA PRO A 147 21.13 -3.18 10.77
C PRO A 147 22.50 -3.76 10.40
N GLY A 148 22.89 -3.59 9.14
CA GLY A 148 24.10 -4.17 8.54
C GLY A 148 23.89 -5.52 7.82
N GLU A 149 22.67 -6.05 7.81
CA GLU A 149 22.35 -7.36 7.19
C GLU A 149 21.53 -7.23 5.91
N GLU A 150 21.54 -8.29 5.12
CA GLU A 150 20.67 -8.46 3.95
C GLU A 150 20.13 -9.89 3.87
N VAL A 151 19.03 -10.05 3.14
CA VAL A 151 18.42 -11.35 2.86
C VAL A 151 17.90 -11.37 1.42
N VAL A 152 17.97 -12.54 0.79
CA VAL A 152 17.32 -12.79 -0.51
C VAL A 152 16.17 -13.78 -0.30
N LEU A 153 14.95 -13.32 -0.53
CA LEU A 153 13.74 -14.17 -0.48
C LEU A 153 13.24 -14.45 -1.88
N ARG A 154 12.83 -15.69 -2.13
CA ARG A 154 12.12 -16.07 -3.36
C ARG A 154 10.77 -16.73 -3.07
N PHE A 155 9.72 -16.31 -3.78
CA PHE A 155 8.41 -16.97 -3.77
C PHE A 155 7.79 -17.02 -5.17
N LYS A 156 6.84 -17.93 -5.38
CA LYS A 156 6.10 -18.04 -6.65
C LYS A 156 4.84 -17.19 -6.60
N ALA A 157 4.65 -16.31 -7.58
CA ALA A 157 3.48 -15.45 -7.72
C ALA A 157 2.34 -16.22 -8.42
N ASN A 158 1.56 -17.01 -7.68
CA ASN A 158 0.58 -17.95 -8.25
C ASN A 158 -0.90 -17.53 -8.11
N LYS A 159 -1.16 -16.30 -7.69
CA LYS A 159 -2.51 -15.74 -7.56
C LYS A 159 -2.52 -14.36 -8.21
N PRO A 160 -3.18 -14.18 -9.37
CA PRO A 160 -3.22 -12.89 -10.04
C PRO A 160 -4.10 -11.91 -9.28
N GLY A 161 -3.57 -10.70 -9.04
CA GLY A 161 -4.22 -9.67 -8.26
C GLY A 161 -3.25 -8.59 -7.79
N THR A 162 -3.76 -7.63 -7.03
CA THR A 162 -2.98 -6.66 -6.26
C THR A 162 -2.96 -7.04 -4.78
N TYR A 163 -1.78 -7.02 -4.17
CA TYR A 163 -1.58 -7.45 -2.79
C TYR A 163 -0.67 -6.46 -2.05
N VAL A 164 -0.92 -6.27 -0.76
CA VAL A 164 -0.01 -5.52 0.11
C VAL A 164 1.26 -6.34 0.36
N TYR A 165 2.38 -5.65 0.53
CA TYR A 165 3.50 -6.16 1.32
C TYR A 165 3.80 -5.18 2.44
N HIS A 166 4.24 -5.68 3.60
CA HIS A 166 4.58 -4.81 4.72
C HIS A 166 5.61 -5.43 5.67
N CYS A 167 6.22 -4.60 6.52
CA CYS A 167 7.09 -5.08 7.59
C CYS A 167 6.27 -5.68 8.75
N ALA A 168 6.75 -6.76 9.35
CA ALA A 168 6.08 -7.51 10.42
C ALA A 168 7.09 -8.21 11.37
N PRO A 169 7.92 -7.47 12.12
CA PRO A 169 9.05 -8.06 12.88
C PRO A 169 8.60 -8.90 14.09
N GLY A 170 7.36 -8.72 14.56
CA GLY A 170 6.72 -9.49 15.63
C GLY A 170 6.05 -8.62 16.70
N GLY A 171 5.02 -9.16 17.36
CA GLY A 171 4.34 -8.50 18.48
C GLY A 171 3.83 -7.08 18.17
N ILE A 172 3.94 -6.18 19.14
CA ILE A 172 3.50 -4.78 19.01
C ILE A 172 4.28 -3.98 17.96
N MET A 173 5.43 -4.49 17.51
CA MET A 173 6.25 -3.83 16.48
C MET A 173 5.66 -4.01 15.08
N ILE A 174 4.76 -4.99 14.87
CA ILE A 174 4.06 -5.15 13.57
C ILE A 174 3.27 -3.89 13.23
N PRO A 175 2.23 -3.49 14.00
CA PRO A 175 1.47 -2.30 13.65
C PRO A 175 2.34 -1.05 13.71
N TYR A 176 3.32 -0.97 14.63
CA TYR A 176 4.20 0.20 14.72
C TYR A 176 5.00 0.45 13.44
N HIS A 177 5.60 -0.59 12.85
CA HIS A 177 6.34 -0.47 11.59
C HIS A 177 5.42 -0.11 10.42
N VAL A 178 4.24 -0.75 10.35
CA VAL A 178 3.25 -0.48 9.30
C VAL A 178 2.77 0.97 9.35
N VAL A 179 2.33 1.47 10.52
CA VAL A 179 1.87 2.86 10.64
C VAL A 179 2.99 3.90 10.64
N SER A 180 4.25 3.46 10.71
CA SER A 180 5.43 4.29 10.48
C SER A 180 5.84 4.34 9.01
N GLY A 181 5.01 3.78 8.10
CA GLY A 181 5.20 3.94 6.67
C GLY A 181 5.73 2.71 5.93
N MET A 182 5.95 1.59 6.62
CA MET A 182 6.71 0.47 6.07
C MET A 182 5.84 -0.58 5.38
N TYR A 183 5.21 -0.16 4.29
CA TYR A 183 4.36 -0.99 3.44
C TYR A 183 4.45 -0.58 1.97
N GLY A 184 3.97 -1.43 1.08
CA GLY A 184 3.79 -1.14 -0.33
C GLY A 184 2.83 -2.16 -0.95
N ALA A 185 2.89 -2.33 -2.28
CA ALA A 185 2.06 -3.31 -2.96
C ALA A 185 2.81 -4.04 -4.09
N ILE A 186 2.30 -5.22 -4.44
CA ILE A 186 2.70 -5.99 -5.61
C ILE A 186 1.47 -6.26 -6.48
N MET A 187 1.63 -6.08 -7.79
CA MET A 187 0.64 -6.46 -8.81
C MET A 187 1.12 -7.70 -9.55
N ILE A 188 0.33 -8.78 -9.48
CA ILE A 188 0.53 -10.02 -10.22
C ILE A 188 -0.48 -10.02 -11.36
N LEU A 189 -0.03 -9.69 -12.57
CA LEU A 189 -0.87 -9.68 -13.76
C LEU A 189 -1.18 -11.12 -14.22
N PRO A 190 -2.42 -11.42 -14.66
CA PRO A 190 -2.68 -12.64 -15.40
C PRO A 190 -1.81 -12.69 -16.66
N LYS A 191 -1.33 -13.87 -17.06
CA LYS A 191 -0.46 -14.01 -18.26
C LYS A 191 -1.08 -13.42 -19.53
N GLU A 192 -2.38 -13.59 -19.69
CA GLU A 192 -3.12 -13.12 -20.86
C GLU A 192 -3.62 -11.68 -20.75
N GLY A 193 -3.37 -10.98 -19.64
CA GLY A 193 -3.83 -9.63 -19.38
C GLY A 193 -5.13 -9.56 -18.57
N LEU A 194 -5.54 -8.33 -18.25
CA LEU A 194 -6.75 -8.06 -17.48
C LEU A 194 -8.00 -8.28 -18.33
N ARG A 195 -9.11 -8.68 -17.69
CA ARG A 195 -10.40 -8.90 -18.35
C ARG A 195 -11.53 -8.15 -17.69
N ASP A 196 -12.49 -7.69 -18.49
CA ASP A 196 -13.70 -7.03 -18.00
C ASP A 196 -14.72 -8.04 -17.44
N ASN A 197 -15.89 -7.54 -17.05
CA ASN A 197 -16.98 -8.34 -16.49
C ASN A 197 -17.66 -9.29 -17.51
N LYS A 198 -17.30 -9.19 -18.79
CA LYS A 198 -17.77 -10.02 -19.91
C LYS A 198 -16.65 -10.89 -20.49
N ASP A 199 -15.54 -11.01 -19.77
CA ASP A 199 -14.35 -11.77 -20.16
C ASP A 199 -13.62 -11.21 -21.40
N ASN A 200 -13.87 -9.95 -21.80
CA ASN A 200 -13.09 -9.32 -22.87
C ASN A 200 -11.75 -8.83 -22.33
N LEU A 201 -10.70 -8.94 -23.13
CA LEU A 201 -9.39 -8.36 -22.82
C LEU A 201 -9.50 -6.84 -22.74
N VAL A 202 -8.94 -6.27 -21.66
CA VAL A 202 -8.82 -4.82 -21.48
C VAL A 202 -7.37 -4.42 -21.27
N THR A 203 -7.04 -3.22 -21.75
CA THR A 203 -5.71 -2.63 -21.65
C THR A 203 -5.79 -1.24 -21.07
N TYR A 204 -4.73 -0.80 -20.39
CA TYR A 204 -4.59 0.58 -19.93
C TYR A 204 -3.47 1.29 -20.67
N ASP A 205 -3.62 2.59 -20.91
CA ASP A 205 -2.57 3.44 -21.48
C ASP A 205 -1.58 3.89 -20.40
N ARG A 206 -2.07 3.97 -19.15
CA ARG A 206 -1.32 4.44 -17.99
C ARG A 206 -1.74 3.71 -16.72
N ALA A 207 -0.82 3.62 -15.77
CA ALA A 207 -1.12 3.15 -14.44
C ALA A 207 -0.51 4.06 -13.37
N TYR A 208 -1.19 4.17 -12.24
CA TYR A 208 -0.71 4.86 -11.05
C TYR A 208 -0.89 3.99 -9.81
N TYR A 209 0.07 4.04 -8.91
CA TYR A 209 0.00 3.43 -7.60
C TYR A 209 -0.13 4.50 -6.51
N VAL A 210 -1.22 4.46 -5.77
CA VAL A 210 -1.52 5.37 -4.66
C VAL A 210 -1.53 4.56 -3.38
N GLY A 211 -0.52 4.76 -2.53
CA GLY A 211 -0.56 4.24 -1.16
C GLY A 211 -1.16 5.26 -0.22
N GLU A 212 -2.14 4.82 0.56
CA GLU A 212 -2.75 5.60 1.63
C GLU A 212 -2.20 5.19 2.99
N GLN A 213 -1.69 6.17 3.75
CA GLN A 213 -1.08 5.96 5.06
C GLN A 213 -1.84 6.75 6.13
N GLY A 214 -2.33 6.04 7.15
CA GLY A 214 -2.76 6.66 8.41
C GLY A 214 -1.56 6.90 9.34
N TRP A 215 -1.33 8.14 9.74
CA TRP A 215 -0.27 8.52 10.68
C TRP A 215 -0.82 8.82 12.07
N TYR A 216 -0.15 8.32 13.11
CA TYR A 216 -0.53 8.49 14.52
C TYR A 216 0.48 9.37 15.24
N VAL A 217 0.47 10.67 14.96
CA VAL A 217 1.49 11.62 15.42
C VAL A 217 1.16 12.11 16.84
N PRO A 218 2.04 11.89 17.83
CA PRO A 218 1.80 12.37 19.19
C PRO A 218 1.73 13.89 19.31
N GLN A 219 0.87 14.36 20.21
CA GLN A 219 0.76 15.78 20.58
C GLN A 219 1.17 16.00 22.04
N ASP A 220 1.63 17.21 22.36
CA ASP A 220 1.83 17.67 23.72
C ASP A 220 0.50 18.08 24.40
N ALA A 221 0.55 18.53 25.65
CA ALA A 221 -0.64 18.92 26.40
C ALA A 221 -1.33 20.19 25.84
N GLN A 222 -0.64 20.93 24.99
CA GLN A 222 -1.13 22.14 24.33
C GLN A 222 -1.68 21.85 22.93
N GLY A 223 -1.60 20.59 22.47
CA GLY A 223 -2.08 20.16 21.15
C GLY A 223 -1.05 20.31 20.03
N ASN A 224 0.21 20.66 20.32
CA ASN A 224 1.24 20.75 19.29
C ASN A 224 1.81 19.36 18.99
N TYR A 225 2.05 19.07 17.71
CA TYR A 225 2.70 17.81 17.32
C TYR A 225 4.14 17.74 17.83
N LYS A 226 4.49 16.62 18.43
CA LYS A 226 5.83 16.35 18.98
C LYS A 226 6.77 15.90 17.87
N ARG A 227 8.01 16.38 17.92
CA ARG A 227 9.10 15.94 17.03
C ARG A 227 10.10 15.10 17.83
N TYR A 228 10.61 14.05 17.20
CA TYR A 228 11.52 13.08 17.83
C TYR A 228 12.77 12.91 16.95
N PRO A 229 13.92 12.51 17.51
CA PRO A 229 15.15 12.33 16.74
C PRO A 229 15.20 11.04 15.90
N ASN A 230 14.40 10.03 16.24
CA ASN A 230 14.34 8.74 15.54
C ASN A 230 13.08 7.96 15.95
N ALA A 231 12.81 6.86 15.24
CA ALA A 231 11.63 6.04 15.47
C ALA A 231 11.60 5.46 16.89
N VAL A 232 12.73 4.99 17.44
CA VAL A 232 12.79 4.43 18.80
C VAL A 232 12.31 5.44 19.85
N ALA A 233 12.72 6.70 19.73
CA ALA A 233 12.35 7.78 20.65
C ALA A 233 10.85 8.12 20.59
N SER A 234 10.21 8.01 19.42
CA SER A 234 8.78 8.29 19.25
C SER A 234 7.86 7.14 19.70
N MET A 235 8.38 5.92 19.74
CA MET A 235 7.60 4.67 19.81
C MET A 235 6.56 4.66 20.95
N ASN A 236 6.96 4.96 22.18
CA ASN A 236 6.05 4.87 23.33
C ASN A 236 4.83 5.81 23.19
N ASP A 237 5.04 7.01 22.66
CA ASP A 237 3.95 7.97 22.51
C ASP A 237 3.09 7.64 21.28
N THR A 238 3.71 7.24 20.16
CA THR A 238 2.98 6.78 18.97
C THR A 238 2.08 5.60 19.31
N LEU A 239 2.59 4.61 20.07
CA LEU A 239 1.79 3.47 20.54
C LEU A 239 0.58 3.88 21.40
N LYS A 240 0.65 5.00 22.13
CA LYS A 240 -0.51 5.51 22.88
C LYS A 240 -1.55 6.12 21.94
N VAL A 241 -1.12 6.86 20.93
CA VAL A 241 -2.03 7.46 19.92
C VAL A 241 -2.70 6.35 19.10
N MET A 242 -1.95 5.35 18.66
CA MET A 242 -2.46 4.20 17.89
C MET A 242 -3.60 3.46 18.58
N LYS A 243 -3.58 3.35 19.92
CA LYS A 243 -4.68 2.73 20.69
C LYS A 243 -6.01 3.46 20.54
N GLY A 244 -6.00 4.72 20.12
CA GLY A 244 -7.20 5.49 19.82
C GLY A 244 -7.89 5.07 18.52
N LEU A 245 -7.21 4.32 17.62
CA LEU A 245 -7.72 3.87 16.32
C LEU A 245 -8.18 5.01 15.38
N VAL A 246 -7.77 6.24 15.68
CA VAL A 246 -8.08 7.44 14.88
C VAL A 246 -6.75 8.03 14.42
N PRO A 247 -6.40 7.96 13.13
CA PRO A 247 -5.20 8.57 12.63
C PRO A 247 -5.30 10.09 12.73
N THR A 248 -4.18 10.73 13.01
CA THR A 248 -4.05 12.20 13.04
C THR A 248 -3.92 12.79 11.64
N HIS A 249 -3.38 12.03 10.71
CA HIS A 249 -3.24 12.41 9.30
C HIS A 249 -3.50 11.19 8.43
N ILE A 250 -4.04 11.41 7.24
CA ILE A 250 -4.15 10.39 6.20
C ILE A 250 -3.51 11.00 4.97
N THR A 251 -2.50 10.38 4.40
CA THR A 251 -1.77 10.95 3.27
C THR A 251 -1.68 9.98 2.11
N TYR A 252 -1.73 10.51 0.89
CA TYR A 252 -1.32 9.80 -0.31
C TYR A 252 0.13 10.14 -0.63
N ASN A 253 0.96 9.13 -0.90
CA ASN A 253 2.41 9.27 -1.10
C ASN A 253 3.13 10.01 0.04
N GLY A 254 2.78 9.66 1.29
CA GLY A 254 3.51 10.04 2.49
C GLY A 254 3.42 11.50 2.94
N LYS A 255 2.74 12.38 2.18
CA LYS A 255 2.58 13.79 2.54
C LYS A 255 1.24 14.35 2.07
N LYS A 256 0.61 15.20 2.88
CA LYS A 256 -0.61 15.94 2.50
C LYS A 256 -0.34 16.75 1.24
N GLY A 257 -1.16 16.51 0.21
CA GLY A 257 -1.03 17.17 -1.08
C GLY A 257 0.14 16.70 -1.95
N ALA A 258 0.81 15.59 -1.62
CA ALA A 258 1.95 15.08 -2.40
C ALA A 258 1.62 14.87 -3.88
N LEU A 259 0.38 14.46 -4.17
CA LEU A 259 -0.16 14.20 -5.52
C LEU A 259 -1.11 15.30 -6.00
N THR A 260 -0.84 16.56 -5.64
CA THR A 260 -1.66 17.71 -6.04
C THR A 260 -0.81 18.78 -6.73
N GLY A 261 -1.45 19.84 -7.23
CA GLY A 261 -0.76 20.98 -7.83
C GLY A 261 0.14 20.56 -9.00
N LYS A 262 1.43 20.87 -8.91
CA LYS A 262 2.43 20.49 -9.93
C LYS A 262 2.75 18.99 -9.98
N ASN A 263 2.43 18.25 -8.91
CA ASN A 263 2.68 16.82 -8.78
C ASN A 263 1.42 15.97 -9.02
N ALA A 264 0.35 16.60 -9.50
CA ALA A 264 -0.88 15.88 -9.83
C ALA A 264 -0.60 14.80 -10.88
N MET A 265 -1.32 13.68 -10.75
CA MET A 265 -1.38 12.67 -11.81
C MET A 265 -1.94 13.30 -13.09
N THR A 266 -1.68 12.71 -14.24
CA THR A 266 -2.05 13.26 -15.55
C THR A 266 -2.72 12.22 -16.42
N ALA A 267 -3.69 12.63 -17.23
CA ALA A 267 -4.30 11.81 -18.28
C ALA A 267 -4.80 12.70 -19.43
N LYS A 268 -5.35 12.07 -20.47
CA LYS A 268 -6.07 12.73 -21.55
C LYS A 268 -7.47 12.15 -21.69
N VAL A 269 -8.41 12.95 -22.21
CA VAL A 269 -9.71 12.42 -22.64
C VAL A 269 -9.49 11.29 -23.65
N GLY A 270 -10.14 10.16 -23.44
CA GLY A 270 -9.97 8.91 -24.18
C GLY A 270 -8.90 7.96 -23.62
N GLU A 271 -8.04 8.42 -22.70
CA GLU A 271 -7.01 7.59 -22.08
C GLU A 271 -7.61 6.71 -20.98
N THR A 272 -7.26 5.43 -20.99
CA THR A 272 -7.63 4.46 -19.95
C THR A 272 -6.54 4.38 -18.90
N VAL A 273 -6.88 4.66 -17.65
CA VAL A 273 -5.95 4.68 -16.52
C VAL A 273 -6.31 3.59 -15.52
N LEU A 274 -5.30 2.79 -15.13
CA LEU A 274 -5.39 1.83 -14.04
C LEU A 274 -4.85 2.46 -12.74
N PHE A 275 -5.71 2.62 -11.76
CA PHE A 275 -5.35 3.04 -10.41
C PHE A 275 -5.21 1.81 -9.51
N ILE A 276 -4.04 1.62 -8.91
CA ILE A 276 -3.80 0.67 -7.83
C ILE A 276 -3.81 1.47 -6.54
N HIS A 277 -4.69 1.12 -5.61
CA HIS A 277 -4.76 1.75 -4.30
C HIS A 277 -4.48 0.73 -3.21
N SER A 278 -3.58 1.04 -2.28
CA SER A 278 -3.30 0.16 -1.14
C SER A 278 -3.53 0.86 0.20
N GLN A 279 -3.98 0.07 1.16
CA GLN A 279 -4.11 0.44 2.56
C GLN A 279 -3.70 -0.77 3.40
N ALA A 280 -2.60 -0.66 4.17
CA ALA A 280 -2.05 -1.78 4.93
C ALA A 280 -2.64 -1.99 6.34
N ASN A 281 -3.43 -1.05 6.87
CA ASN A 281 -3.90 -1.06 8.26
C ASN A 281 -5.36 -0.58 8.48
N GLU A 282 -5.80 0.51 7.85
CA GLU A 282 -7.16 1.07 7.96
C GLU A 282 -8.00 0.86 6.70
N ASP A 283 -9.32 0.92 6.84
CA ASP A 283 -10.21 0.90 5.68
C ASP A 283 -10.18 2.25 4.94
N SER A 284 -10.33 2.19 3.62
CA SER A 284 -10.53 3.36 2.76
C SER A 284 -11.73 3.17 1.82
N ARG A 285 -12.30 4.29 1.37
CA ARG A 285 -13.45 4.34 0.44
C ARG A 285 -13.14 5.26 -0.72
N ILE A 286 -12.50 4.74 -1.76
CA ILE A 286 -11.95 5.55 -2.84
C ILE A 286 -13.03 6.00 -3.82
N HIS A 287 -12.92 7.27 -4.21
CA HIS A 287 -13.79 7.93 -5.16
C HIS A 287 -13.00 8.86 -6.07
N LEU A 288 -13.36 8.90 -7.36
CA LEU A 288 -12.83 9.84 -8.34
C LEU A 288 -13.88 10.92 -8.64
N ILE A 289 -13.78 12.07 -7.97
CA ILE A 289 -14.74 13.19 -8.13
C ILE A 289 -14.72 13.65 -9.59
N GLY A 290 -15.88 13.58 -10.23
CA GLY A 290 -16.09 13.90 -11.66
C GLY A 290 -15.95 12.70 -12.60
N GLY A 291 -15.53 11.54 -12.09
CA GLY A 291 -15.37 10.29 -12.83
C GLY A 291 -16.02 9.11 -12.12
N HIS A 292 -15.60 7.89 -12.47
CA HIS A 292 -16.08 6.62 -11.92
C HIS A 292 -14.94 5.61 -11.88
N GLY A 293 -15.19 4.41 -11.35
CA GLY A 293 -14.43 3.20 -11.68
C GLY A 293 -15.24 2.38 -12.69
N ASP A 294 -14.84 2.41 -13.96
CA ASP A 294 -15.51 1.65 -15.03
C ASP A 294 -15.40 0.15 -14.75
N LEU A 295 -14.20 -0.30 -14.33
CA LEU A 295 -13.95 -1.63 -13.80
C LEU A 295 -13.24 -1.49 -12.46
N VAL A 296 -13.72 -2.19 -11.43
CA VAL A 296 -13.06 -2.27 -10.13
C VAL A 296 -12.99 -3.72 -9.73
N TRP A 297 -11.83 -4.19 -9.25
CA TRP A 297 -11.63 -5.54 -8.71
C TRP A 297 -11.63 -5.49 -7.18
N PRO A 298 -12.79 -5.62 -6.49
CA PRO A 298 -12.83 -5.53 -5.03
C PRO A 298 -11.98 -6.63 -4.39
N GLY A 299 -11.24 -6.27 -3.34
CA GLY A 299 -10.26 -7.16 -2.70
C GLY A 299 -9.03 -7.49 -3.57
N GLY A 300 -8.88 -6.88 -4.74
CA GLY A 300 -7.66 -6.93 -5.55
C GLY A 300 -7.46 -8.17 -6.43
N SER A 301 -8.27 -9.22 -6.31
CA SER A 301 -8.12 -10.45 -7.10
C SER A 301 -8.57 -10.25 -8.55
N PHE A 302 -7.68 -10.51 -9.51
CA PHE A 302 -8.01 -10.45 -10.95
C PHE A 302 -8.74 -11.69 -11.46
N ASN A 303 -8.82 -12.76 -10.65
CA ASN A 303 -9.65 -13.93 -10.96
C ASN A 303 -11.14 -13.68 -10.68
N ASN A 304 -11.46 -12.66 -9.89
CA ASN A 304 -12.85 -12.28 -9.64
C ASN A 304 -13.36 -11.41 -10.79
N THR A 305 -14.64 -11.57 -11.13
CA THR A 305 -15.32 -10.66 -12.06
C THR A 305 -15.29 -9.23 -11.48
N PRO A 306 -14.76 -8.23 -12.20
CA PRO A 306 -14.77 -6.86 -11.70
C PRO A 306 -16.21 -6.33 -11.60
N THR A 307 -16.45 -5.51 -10.59
CA THR A 307 -17.66 -4.67 -10.54
C THR A 307 -17.52 -3.51 -11.51
N VAL A 308 -18.64 -3.02 -12.04
CA VAL A 308 -18.66 -1.95 -13.04
C VAL A 308 -19.39 -0.71 -12.54
N ASP A 309 -19.18 0.42 -13.22
CA ASP A 309 -19.90 1.69 -13.02
C ASP A 309 -19.88 2.19 -11.56
N ARG A 310 -18.75 2.02 -10.87
CA ARG A 310 -18.62 2.35 -9.45
C ARG A 310 -18.44 3.85 -9.25
N GLU A 311 -19.32 4.46 -8.45
CA GLU A 311 -19.07 5.81 -7.92
C GLU A 311 -17.92 5.79 -6.90
N THR A 312 -17.90 4.81 -6.00
CA THR A 312 -16.97 4.70 -4.87
C THR A 312 -16.69 3.23 -4.63
N TRP A 313 -15.47 2.84 -4.25
CA TRP A 313 -15.12 1.45 -3.94
C TRP A 313 -14.32 1.34 -2.63
N ARG A 314 -14.45 0.21 -1.95
CA ARG A 314 -13.71 -0.03 -0.71
C ARG A 314 -12.34 -0.61 -0.99
N VAL A 315 -11.40 -0.23 -0.13
CA VAL A 315 -10.11 -0.89 0.06
C VAL A 315 -10.06 -1.21 1.55
N ASN A 316 -10.17 -2.49 1.93
CA ASN A 316 -10.13 -2.83 3.34
C ASN A 316 -8.71 -2.67 3.89
N GLY A 317 -8.58 -2.46 5.20
CA GLY A 317 -7.28 -2.48 5.86
C GLY A 317 -6.57 -3.81 5.63
N GLY A 318 -5.37 -3.75 5.07
CA GLY A 318 -4.58 -4.91 4.65
C GLY A 318 -4.78 -5.33 3.19
N GLU A 319 -5.44 -4.54 2.35
CA GLU A 319 -5.67 -4.85 0.94
C GLU A 319 -5.05 -3.84 -0.03
N ALA A 320 -4.85 -4.30 -1.27
CA ALA A 320 -4.64 -3.44 -2.42
C ALA A 320 -5.70 -3.74 -3.47
N VAL A 321 -6.29 -2.72 -4.09
CA VAL A 321 -7.38 -2.82 -5.04
C VAL A 321 -7.03 -2.08 -6.32
N ALA A 322 -7.43 -2.65 -7.46
CA ALA A 322 -7.29 -2.04 -8.76
C ALA A 322 -8.63 -1.49 -9.27
N ALA A 323 -8.60 -0.29 -9.86
CA ALA A 323 -9.73 0.34 -10.53
C ALA A 323 -9.28 0.93 -11.87
N MET A 324 -10.03 0.70 -12.94
CA MET A 324 -9.76 1.20 -14.28
C MET A 324 -10.84 2.22 -14.67
N TYR A 325 -10.42 3.31 -15.31
CA TYR A 325 -11.33 4.34 -15.80
C TYR A 325 -10.82 4.94 -17.11
N THR A 326 -11.72 5.12 -18.08
CA THR A 326 -11.46 5.88 -19.30
C THR A 326 -11.97 7.30 -19.15
N PHE A 327 -11.08 8.29 -19.20
CA PHE A 327 -11.47 9.68 -18.99
C PHE A 327 -12.34 10.23 -20.14
N LYS A 328 -13.47 10.86 -19.78
CA LYS A 328 -14.46 11.36 -20.75
C LYS A 328 -14.58 12.89 -20.82
N GLN A 329 -14.07 13.60 -19.82
CA GLN A 329 -14.06 15.07 -19.77
C GLN A 329 -12.66 15.59 -19.39
N PRO A 330 -12.25 16.78 -19.86
CA PRO A 330 -11.03 17.42 -19.41
C PRO A 330 -11.27 18.12 -18.06
N GLY A 331 -10.17 18.53 -17.41
CA GLY A 331 -10.21 19.33 -16.19
C GLY A 331 -9.46 18.70 -15.03
N ILE A 332 -9.77 19.16 -13.82
CA ILE A 332 -9.19 18.64 -12.58
C ILE A 332 -10.18 17.69 -11.93
N TYR A 333 -9.74 16.47 -11.73
CA TYR A 333 -10.43 15.46 -10.94
C TYR A 333 -9.77 15.36 -9.58
N ALA A 334 -10.56 15.15 -8.52
CA ALA A 334 -10.04 14.82 -7.20
C ALA A 334 -10.21 13.32 -6.94
N TYR A 335 -9.12 12.66 -6.58
CA TYR A 335 -9.11 11.26 -6.17
C TYR A 335 -8.98 11.22 -4.66
N VAL A 336 -9.97 10.67 -3.96
CA VAL A 336 -10.13 10.87 -2.51
C VAL A 336 -10.57 9.61 -1.78
N ASN A 337 -10.24 9.54 -0.50
CA ASN A 337 -10.97 8.73 0.45
C ASN A 337 -12.26 9.48 0.78
N HIS A 338 -13.40 8.94 0.37
CA HIS A 338 -14.71 9.58 0.46
C HIS A 338 -15.32 9.58 1.87
N ASN A 339 -14.54 9.28 2.92
CA ASN A 339 -14.76 9.99 4.18
C ASN A 339 -14.17 11.39 4.01
N LEU A 340 -15.02 12.35 3.65
CA LEU A 340 -14.56 13.69 3.27
C LEU A 340 -13.87 14.44 4.42
N ILE A 341 -14.07 14.02 5.67
CA ILE A 341 -13.28 14.50 6.82
C ILE A 341 -11.83 14.03 6.67
N GLU A 342 -11.61 12.74 6.38
CA GLU A 342 -10.29 12.16 6.14
C GLU A 342 -9.64 12.77 4.88
N ALA A 343 -10.40 12.97 3.81
CA ALA A 343 -9.88 13.58 2.58
C ALA A 343 -9.40 15.02 2.78
N ILE A 344 -10.29 15.87 3.30
CA ILE A 344 -10.10 17.31 3.30
C ILE A 344 -9.32 17.77 4.54
N MET A 345 -9.66 17.24 5.71
CA MET A 345 -9.02 17.67 6.96
C MET A 345 -7.71 16.92 7.18
N LEU A 346 -7.69 15.60 6.97
CA LEU A 346 -6.53 14.76 7.30
C LEU A 346 -5.54 14.55 6.15
N GLY A 347 -5.95 14.81 4.89
CA GLY A 347 -5.07 14.87 3.71
C GLY A 347 -5.21 13.73 2.69
N GLY A 348 -6.23 12.88 2.81
CA GLY A 348 -6.49 11.73 1.93
C GLY A 348 -7.03 12.12 0.56
N ALA A 349 -6.29 12.97 -0.16
CA ALA A 349 -6.70 13.53 -1.45
C ALA A 349 -5.51 13.69 -2.42
N ALA A 350 -5.76 13.41 -3.69
CA ALA A 350 -4.89 13.63 -4.83
C ALA A 350 -5.66 14.29 -5.98
N HIS A 351 -4.94 14.80 -6.99
CA HIS A 351 -5.55 15.31 -8.21
C HIS A 351 -5.11 14.52 -9.44
N VAL A 352 -6.01 14.41 -10.43
CA VAL A 352 -5.69 14.04 -11.80
C VAL A 352 -5.99 15.23 -12.71
N LYS A 353 -4.99 15.68 -13.47
CA LYS A 353 -5.14 16.71 -14.52
C LYS A 353 -5.40 16.03 -15.85
N VAL A 354 -6.54 16.31 -16.45
CA VAL A 354 -6.96 15.69 -17.69
C VAL A 354 -7.01 16.73 -18.80
N GLU A 355 -6.22 16.51 -19.84
CA GLU A 355 -6.23 17.35 -21.04
C GLU A 355 -7.26 16.83 -22.06
N GLY A 356 -7.90 17.72 -22.82
CA GLY A 356 -8.85 17.32 -23.86
C GLY A 356 -9.90 18.39 -24.15
N GLN A 357 -10.93 18.00 -24.88
CA GLN A 357 -12.06 18.86 -25.24
C GLN A 357 -13.28 18.55 -24.39
N TRP A 358 -13.97 19.59 -23.93
CA TRP A 358 -15.19 19.45 -23.15
C TRP A 358 -16.33 18.91 -24.03
N ASN A 359 -17.09 17.95 -23.51
CA ASN A 359 -18.25 17.39 -24.18
C ASN A 359 -19.56 17.85 -23.51
N ASN A 360 -20.30 18.76 -24.16
CA ASN A 360 -21.56 19.26 -23.62
C ASN A 360 -22.69 18.23 -23.60
N ASP A 361 -22.61 17.16 -24.40
CA ASP A 361 -23.59 16.06 -24.36
C ASP A 361 -23.53 15.30 -23.03
N LEU A 362 -22.34 15.19 -22.43
CA LEU A 362 -22.17 14.57 -21.12
C LEU A 362 -22.54 15.52 -19.97
N MET A 363 -22.21 16.81 -20.10
CA MET A 363 -22.53 17.81 -19.09
C MET A 363 -22.47 19.22 -19.69
N GLU A 364 -23.55 19.98 -19.56
CA GLU A 364 -23.59 21.39 -19.94
C GLU A 364 -24.07 22.27 -18.78
N GLN A 365 -23.56 23.51 -18.72
CA GLN A 365 -24.12 24.53 -17.85
C GLN A 365 -25.21 25.30 -18.62
N VAL A 366 -26.45 24.83 -18.55
CA VAL A 366 -27.61 25.49 -19.21
C VAL A 366 -27.78 26.95 -18.78
N ARG A 367 -27.49 27.24 -17.50
CA ARG A 367 -27.49 28.60 -16.94
C ARG A 367 -26.49 28.71 -15.79
N ALA A 368 -25.71 29.77 -15.79
CA ALA A 368 -24.81 30.08 -14.67
C ALA A 368 -25.58 30.44 -13.39
N PRO A 369 -24.99 30.24 -12.20
CA PRO A 369 -25.57 30.66 -10.93
C PRO A 369 -26.02 32.12 -10.98
N SER A 370 -27.25 32.38 -10.53
CA SER A 370 -27.83 33.72 -10.49
C SER A 370 -28.75 33.85 -9.29
N LYS A 371 -29.06 35.08 -8.90
CA LYS A 371 -29.97 35.34 -7.77
C LYS A 371 -31.31 34.64 -8.01
N ILE A 372 -31.82 33.98 -6.97
CA ILE A 372 -33.20 33.50 -6.94
C ILE A 372 -34.09 34.75 -7.01
N ARG A 373 -34.97 34.81 -8.02
CA ARG A 373 -35.90 35.92 -8.21
C ARG A 373 -37.23 35.61 -7.56
#